data_AF-A0A409VV44-F1
#
_entry.id   AF-A0A409VV44-F1
#
_cell.length_a   1.000
_cell.length_b   1.000
_cell.length_c   1.000
_cell.angle_alpha   90.00
_cell.angle_beta   90.00
_cell.angle_gamma   90.00
#
_symmetry.space_group_name_H-M   'P 1'
#
loop_
_entity.id
_entity.type
_entity.pdbx_description
1 polymer ?
#
loop_
_entity_poly.entity_id
_entity_poly.type
_entity_poly.pdbx_seq_one_letter_code
_entity_poly.pdbx_strand_id
1 'polypeptide(L)'
;MFSAVLKAQRKSGDLTVYSRPAQSVVRISWPTRHGVPIVPKGVKNYLDAKGMFWECFCAIVSEVARPCLIVVSRQDGDVLAFCNHLDDALKCGFFMNLNSKLGSTTLFSNYGHISSAKTGAHVNMEPYILSYKASASVSEIAPFFEGYLGESTSDYPGIKQLNSGIKYRKYHNEDHSMKFDPKHLFSFAETLPFSEEKSSTPCSDQDLSLSPNKRRWNDGTSSDQDVPTPSKKRHKKTVSTSCQAVSHSLQDLPPTGFDVGSSQNQYLEQLKRGDGLTRLEYESLVELCDNCNRYFLVQALRSHIPTCSHQ
;
A
#
# COMPACT_ATOMS: atom_id res chain seq x y z
N MET A 1 -10.50 -6.78 0.73
CA MET A 1 -9.13 -6.92 1.29
C MET A 1 -8.46 -5.55 1.52
N PHE A 2 -8.38 -4.66 0.53
CA PHE A 2 -7.63 -3.39 0.67
C PHE A 2 -8.29 -2.32 1.57
N SER A 3 -9.57 -2.42 1.90
CA SER A 3 -10.31 -1.35 2.61
C SER A 3 -9.64 -0.91 3.92
N ALA A 4 -9.25 -1.85 4.78
CA ALA A 4 -8.59 -1.57 6.05
C ALA A 4 -7.24 -0.85 5.85
N VAL A 5 -6.46 -1.32 4.88
CA VAL A 5 -5.16 -0.76 4.48
C VAL A 5 -5.31 0.66 3.92
N LEU A 6 -6.29 0.89 3.05
CA LEU A 6 -6.57 2.21 2.48
C LEU A 6 -7.02 3.19 3.55
N LYS A 7 -7.86 2.74 4.50
CA LYS A 7 -8.27 3.53 5.66
C LYS A 7 -7.05 3.90 6.52
N ALA A 8 -6.14 2.96 6.75
CA ALA A 8 -4.89 3.22 7.47
C ALA A 8 -3.99 4.22 6.73
N GLN A 9 -3.77 4.06 5.42
CA GLN A 9 -2.96 4.97 4.60
C GLN A 9 -3.50 6.41 4.61
N ARG A 10 -4.83 6.58 4.50
CA ARG A 10 -5.49 7.90 4.50
C ARG A 10 -5.41 8.58 5.86
N LYS A 11 -5.51 7.81 6.95
CA LYS A 11 -5.41 8.33 8.33
C LYS A 11 -3.98 8.62 8.76
N SER A 12 -3.01 7.89 8.22
CA SER A 12 -1.60 8.07 8.55
C SER A 12 -1.10 9.44 8.10
N GLY A 13 -0.32 10.13 8.94
CA GLY A 13 0.45 11.31 8.53
C GLY A 13 1.72 10.94 7.75
N ASP A 14 2.15 9.68 7.85
CA ASP A 14 3.41 9.18 7.32
C ASP A 14 3.22 8.47 5.97
N LEU A 15 4.34 8.17 5.31
CA LEU A 15 4.37 7.35 4.10
C LEU A 15 3.95 5.93 4.43
N THR A 16 3.05 5.35 3.63
CA THR A 16 2.55 3.98 3.82
C THR A 16 2.69 3.22 2.53
N VAL A 17 3.50 2.16 2.53
CA VAL A 17 3.84 1.33 1.35
C VAL A 17 3.72 -0.14 1.70
N TYR A 18 3.75 -1.01 0.69
CA TYR A 18 3.88 -2.45 0.93
C TYR A 18 5.35 -2.86 1.01
N SER A 19 5.70 -3.73 1.96
CA SER A 19 7.02 -4.33 2.09
C SER A 19 6.92 -5.84 1.88
N ARG A 20 7.62 -6.36 0.87
CA ARG A 20 7.65 -7.80 0.59
C ARG A 20 8.41 -8.59 1.65
N PRO A 21 9.59 -8.15 2.15
CA PRO A 21 10.29 -8.88 3.20
C PRO A 21 9.50 -8.99 4.52
N ALA A 22 8.68 -7.97 4.81
CA ALA A 22 7.78 -7.97 5.96
C ALA A 22 6.42 -8.65 5.67
N GLN A 23 6.09 -8.87 4.39
CA GLN A 23 4.80 -9.37 3.92
C GLN A 23 3.61 -8.57 4.49
N SER A 24 3.80 -7.26 4.61
CA SER A 24 2.86 -6.38 5.29
C SER A 24 2.89 -4.97 4.70
N VAL A 25 1.83 -4.23 5.01
CA VAL A 25 1.82 -2.78 4.80
C VAL A 25 2.57 -2.14 5.95
N VAL A 26 3.43 -1.17 5.66
CA VAL A 26 4.29 -0.54 6.64
C VAL A 26 4.28 0.97 6.52
N ARG A 27 4.47 1.65 7.64
CA ARG A 27 4.84 3.06 7.67
C ARG A 27 6.35 3.18 7.52
N ILE A 28 6.79 4.13 6.73
CA ILE A 28 8.23 4.41 6.52
C ILE A 28 8.53 5.88 6.77
N SER A 29 9.78 6.17 7.11
CA SER A 29 10.24 7.54 7.32
C SER A 29 10.35 8.30 6.00
N TRP A 30 10.06 9.59 6.02
CA TRP A 30 10.35 10.46 4.89
C TRP A 30 11.87 10.57 4.66
N PRO A 31 12.37 10.43 3.42
CA PRO A 31 13.80 10.48 3.15
C PRO A 31 14.37 11.89 3.35
N THR A 32 15.52 11.96 4.01
CA THR A 32 16.30 13.18 4.20
C THR A 32 17.69 13.06 3.58
N ARG A 33 18.31 14.20 3.31
CA ARG A 33 19.72 14.31 2.91
C ARG A 33 20.39 15.37 3.78
N HIS A 34 21.35 14.94 4.59
CA HIS A 34 22.02 15.79 5.58
C HIS A 34 21.01 16.50 6.51
N GLY A 35 20.00 15.76 6.99
CA GLY A 35 18.96 16.28 7.87
C GLY A 35 17.87 17.10 7.17
N VAL A 36 18.05 17.46 5.89
CA VAL A 36 17.05 18.21 5.12
C VAL A 36 16.09 17.24 4.42
N PRO A 37 14.76 17.36 4.61
CA PRO A 37 13.78 16.54 3.90
C PRO A 37 13.91 16.67 2.38
N ILE A 38 13.88 15.54 1.68
CA ILE A 38 13.82 15.55 0.21
C ILE A 38 12.47 16.10 -0.21
N VAL A 39 12.45 17.17 -1.00
CA VAL A 39 11.19 17.74 -1.54
C VAL A 39 10.44 16.68 -2.37
N PRO A 40 9.10 16.72 -2.45
CA PRO A 40 8.32 15.67 -3.11
C PRO A 40 8.77 15.39 -4.56
N LYS A 41 9.10 16.44 -5.33
CA LYS A 41 9.61 16.33 -6.71
C LYS A 41 10.93 15.57 -6.81
N GLY A 42 11.72 15.55 -5.73
CA GLY A 42 13.01 14.87 -5.64
C GLY A 42 12.91 13.42 -5.15
N VAL A 43 11.78 12.98 -4.58
CA VAL A 43 11.64 11.65 -3.96
C VAL A 43 11.94 10.55 -4.96
N LYS A 44 11.38 10.61 -6.17
CA LYS A 44 11.68 9.64 -7.23
C LYS A 44 13.18 9.54 -7.53
N ASN A 45 13.85 10.67 -7.74
CA ASN A 45 15.27 10.70 -8.08
C ASN A 45 16.14 10.18 -6.92
N TYR A 46 15.70 10.42 -5.68
CA TYR A 46 16.33 9.85 -4.49
C TYR A 46 16.21 8.32 -4.47
N LEU A 47 15.00 7.78 -4.71
CA LEU A 47 14.77 6.34 -4.80
C LEU A 47 15.61 5.69 -5.91
N ASP A 48 15.60 6.26 -7.12
CA ASP A 48 16.43 5.78 -8.23
C ASP A 48 17.93 5.80 -7.91
N ALA A 49 18.42 6.87 -7.27
CA ALA A 49 19.82 6.99 -6.88
C ALA A 49 20.22 5.93 -5.83
N LYS A 50 19.29 5.49 -5.00
CA LYS A 50 19.47 4.41 -4.02
C LYS A 50 19.18 3.01 -4.62
N GLY A 51 18.67 2.93 -5.84
CA GLY A 51 18.27 1.65 -6.46
C GLY A 51 17.07 1.03 -5.76
N MET A 52 16.13 1.88 -5.35
CA MET A 52 14.95 1.49 -4.58
C MET A 52 13.67 1.88 -5.32
N PHE A 53 12.58 1.21 -5.01
CA PHE A 53 11.23 1.59 -5.44
C PHE A 53 10.20 1.33 -4.35
N TRP A 54 9.06 2.00 -4.43
CA TRP A 54 7.94 1.75 -3.53
C TRP A 54 6.89 0.87 -4.19
N GLU A 55 6.41 -0.14 -3.47
CA GLU A 55 5.30 -0.96 -3.95
C GLU A 55 3.95 -0.43 -3.51
N CYS A 56 2.99 -0.53 -4.44
CA CYS A 56 1.58 -0.34 -4.12
C CYS A 56 0.99 -1.60 -3.47
N PHE A 57 -0.24 -1.52 -2.97
CA PHE A 57 -0.88 -2.62 -2.26
C PHE A 57 -1.27 -3.81 -3.15
N CYS A 58 -1.18 -3.73 -4.49
CA CYS A 58 -1.36 -4.89 -5.37
C CYS A 58 -0.37 -6.02 -5.05
N ALA A 59 0.77 -5.69 -4.45
CA ALA A 59 1.77 -6.63 -3.99
C ALA A 59 1.26 -7.64 -2.95
N ILE A 60 0.17 -7.33 -2.23
CA ILE A 60 -0.50 -8.25 -1.29
C ILE A 60 -1.02 -9.50 -2.01
N VAL A 61 -1.48 -9.34 -3.27
CA VAL A 61 -2.10 -10.40 -4.06
C VAL A 61 -1.27 -10.81 -5.27
N SER A 62 -0.08 -10.20 -5.45
CA SER A 62 0.77 -10.38 -6.62
C SER A 62 2.18 -10.79 -6.18
N GLU A 63 2.63 -11.95 -6.66
CA GLU A 63 4.01 -12.41 -6.48
C GLU A 63 5.02 -11.53 -7.23
N VAL A 64 4.59 -10.92 -8.34
CA VAL A 64 5.41 -9.98 -9.11
C VAL A 64 5.44 -8.61 -8.42
N ALA A 65 6.62 -8.02 -8.28
CA ALA A 65 6.83 -6.67 -7.76
C ALA A 65 5.97 -5.62 -8.51
N ARG A 66 5.25 -4.79 -7.76
CA ARG A 66 4.32 -3.79 -8.29
C ARG A 66 4.70 -2.38 -7.84
N PRO A 67 5.71 -1.75 -8.49
CA PRO A 67 6.08 -0.38 -8.18
C PRO A 67 4.89 0.57 -8.36
N CYS A 68 4.70 1.49 -7.42
CA CYS A 68 3.78 2.60 -7.61
C CYS A 68 4.35 3.59 -8.63
N LEU A 69 3.48 4.35 -9.27
CA LEU A 69 3.87 5.44 -10.15
C LEU A 69 3.98 6.73 -9.33
N ILE A 70 5.07 7.48 -9.50
CA ILE A 70 5.23 8.82 -8.92
C ILE A 70 5.21 9.84 -10.05
N VAL A 71 4.22 10.74 -10.05
CA VAL A 71 4.03 11.77 -11.09
C VAL A 71 3.87 13.15 -10.47
N VAL A 72 4.18 14.17 -11.27
CA VAL A 72 3.83 15.56 -10.97
C VAL A 72 2.55 15.88 -11.73
N SER A 73 1.49 16.26 -11.02
CA SER A 73 0.25 16.74 -11.59
C SER A 73 0.50 18.05 -12.36
N ARG A 74 -0.10 18.16 -13.54
CA ARG A 74 0.07 19.33 -14.41
C ARG A 74 -0.77 20.53 -13.97
N GLN A 75 -1.83 20.30 -13.22
CA GLN A 75 -2.80 21.33 -12.86
C GLN A 75 -2.32 22.17 -11.66
N ASP A 76 -1.90 21.50 -10.60
CA ASP A 76 -1.50 22.08 -9.30
C ASP A 76 0.01 21.95 -9.02
N GLY A 77 0.72 21.10 -9.77
CA GLY A 77 2.13 20.82 -9.53
C GLY A 77 2.39 19.86 -8.37
N ASP A 78 1.33 19.25 -7.81
CA ASP A 78 1.43 18.29 -6.72
C ASP A 78 2.10 17.00 -7.17
N VAL A 79 2.86 16.38 -6.25
CA VAL A 79 3.51 15.09 -6.53
C VAL A 79 2.67 13.98 -5.94
N LEU A 80 2.17 13.12 -6.81
CA LEU A 80 1.25 12.03 -6.46
C LEU A 80 1.94 10.69 -6.64
N ALA A 81 1.74 9.79 -5.69
CA ALA A 81 2.13 8.38 -5.79
C ALA A 81 0.86 7.52 -5.86
N PHE A 82 0.69 6.71 -6.90
CA PHE A 82 -0.51 5.86 -7.02
C PHE A 82 -0.22 4.52 -7.70
N CYS A 83 -1.18 3.60 -7.62
CA CYS A 83 -1.10 2.28 -8.21
C CYS A 83 -0.92 2.35 -9.75
N ASN A 84 0.10 1.68 -10.30
CA ASN A 84 0.33 1.60 -11.75
C ASN A 84 -0.45 0.48 -12.46
N HIS A 85 -1.41 -0.18 -11.80
CA HIS A 85 -2.17 -1.24 -12.45
C HIS A 85 -3.13 -0.64 -13.49
N LEU A 86 -2.95 -1.01 -14.76
CA LEU A 86 -3.78 -0.54 -15.86
C LEU A 86 -5.12 -1.28 -15.91
N ASP A 87 -5.14 -2.58 -15.61
CA ASP A 87 -6.42 -3.31 -15.55
C ASP A 87 -7.26 -2.87 -14.35
N ASP A 88 -8.51 -2.50 -14.63
CA ASP A 88 -9.47 -2.03 -13.64
C ASP A 88 -9.84 -3.09 -12.60
N ALA A 89 -9.75 -4.38 -12.96
CA ALA A 89 -10.18 -5.48 -12.09
C ALA A 89 -9.33 -5.65 -10.82
N LEU A 90 -8.08 -5.15 -10.79
CA LEU A 90 -7.13 -5.41 -9.69
C LEU A 90 -6.51 -4.13 -9.11
N LYS A 91 -7.15 -2.97 -9.29
CA LYS A 91 -6.68 -1.71 -8.70
C LYS A 91 -6.80 -1.77 -7.18
N CYS A 92 -5.66 -1.74 -6.49
CA CYS A 92 -5.63 -1.79 -5.02
C CYS A 92 -6.03 -0.47 -4.33
N GLY A 93 -6.30 0.59 -5.10
CA GLY A 93 -6.69 1.91 -4.59
C GLY A 93 -5.55 2.72 -3.94
N PHE A 94 -4.31 2.22 -3.98
CA PHE A 94 -3.14 2.92 -3.44
C PHE A 94 -3.01 4.32 -4.08
N PHE A 95 -3.04 5.35 -3.23
CA PHE A 95 -2.92 6.74 -3.63
C PHE A 95 -2.38 7.57 -2.45
N MET A 96 -1.37 8.40 -2.71
CA MET A 96 -0.82 9.35 -1.76
C MET A 96 -0.47 10.66 -2.46
N ASN A 97 -0.90 11.79 -1.88
CA ASN A 97 -0.34 13.09 -2.22
C ASN A 97 0.93 13.31 -1.38
N LEU A 98 2.10 13.24 -2.03
CA LEU A 98 3.39 13.36 -1.35
C LEU A 98 3.63 14.76 -0.78
N ASN A 99 3.04 15.80 -1.39
CA ASN A 99 3.12 17.16 -0.86
C ASN A 99 2.41 17.25 0.51
N SER A 100 1.19 16.73 0.59
CA SER A 100 0.45 16.66 1.85
C SER A 100 1.20 15.81 2.89
N LYS A 101 1.74 14.66 2.48
CA LYS A 101 2.48 13.76 3.38
C LYS A 101 3.75 14.40 3.95
N LEU A 102 4.50 15.18 3.18
CA LEU A 102 5.65 15.90 3.70
C LEU A 102 5.24 16.90 4.80
N GLY A 103 4.08 17.55 4.65
CA GLY A 103 3.57 18.50 5.65
C GLY A 103 3.06 17.83 6.93
N SER A 104 2.62 16.57 6.87
CA SER A 104 2.03 15.84 8.00
C SER A 104 2.94 14.80 8.65
N THR A 105 4.01 14.37 7.96
CA THR A 105 4.88 13.29 8.43
C THR A 105 5.68 13.73 9.66
N THR A 106 5.78 12.83 10.64
CA THR A 106 6.64 13.03 11.82
C THR A 106 7.91 12.19 11.76
N LEU A 107 7.95 11.25 10.83
CA LEU A 107 9.04 10.30 10.67
C LEU A 107 9.99 10.77 9.57
N PHE A 108 11.28 10.89 9.90
CA PHE A 108 12.34 11.31 8.99
C PHE A 108 13.56 10.40 9.14
N SER A 109 14.21 10.04 8.04
CA SER A 109 15.44 9.24 8.06
C SER A 109 16.35 9.57 6.90
N ASN A 110 17.66 9.57 7.15
CA ASN A 110 18.67 9.81 6.11
C ASN A 110 18.96 8.56 5.26
N TYR A 111 18.51 7.38 5.72
CA TYR A 111 18.83 6.07 5.14
C TYR A 111 20.32 5.90 4.82
N GLY A 112 21.18 6.26 5.78
CA GLY A 112 22.63 6.23 5.62
C GLY A 112 23.20 4.83 5.37
N HIS A 113 22.53 3.78 5.86
CA HIS A 113 22.89 2.37 5.62
C HIS A 113 22.58 1.88 4.21
N ILE A 114 21.74 2.59 3.46
CA ILE A 114 21.37 2.23 2.08
C ILE A 114 22.38 2.87 1.15
N SER A 115 23.20 2.06 0.49
CA SER A 115 24.20 2.54 -0.46
C SER A 115 23.56 3.14 -1.71
N SER A 116 24.33 3.95 -2.44
CA SER A 116 23.91 4.43 -3.76
C SER A 116 23.92 3.27 -4.75
N ALA A 117 22.93 3.19 -5.65
CA ALA A 117 22.92 2.20 -6.73
C ALA A 117 24.19 2.26 -7.60
N LYS A 118 24.82 3.44 -7.69
CA LYS A 118 26.05 3.64 -8.45
C LYS A 118 27.25 2.87 -7.89
N THR A 119 27.28 2.59 -6.59
CA THR A 119 28.38 1.84 -5.98
C THR A 119 28.20 0.34 -6.13
N GLY A 120 27.02 -0.14 -6.55
CA GLY A 120 26.71 -1.56 -6.72
C GLY A 120 26.70 -2.35 -5.40
N ALA A 121 26.84 -1.69 -4.26
CA ALA A 121 26.83 -2.35 -2.96
C ALA A 121 25.39 -2.74 -2.60
N HIS A 122 25.14 -4.05 -2.47
CA HIS A 122 23.88 -4.56 -1.96
C HIS A 122 23.68 -4.13 -0.52
N VAL A 123 22.46 -3.71 -0.20
CA VAL A 123 22.08 -3.32 1.15
C VAL A 123 21.67 -4.56 1.90
N ASN A 124 22.35 -4.86 3.02
CA ASN A 124 21.90 -5.91 3.91
C ASN A 124 20.70 -5.41 4.74
N MET A 125 19.49 -5.76 4.32
CA MET A 125 18.25 -5.42 5.02
C MET A 125 17.88 -6.40 6.15
N GLU A 126 18.59 -7.52 6.28
CA GLU A 126 18.27 -8.58 7.24
C GLU A 126 18.13 -8.10 8.69
N PRO A 127 19.03 -7.25 9.24
CA PRO A 127 18.91 -6.78 10.61
C PRO A 127 17.62 -5.98 10.86
N TYR A 128 17.20 -5.18 9.88
CA TYR A 128 16.00 -4.36 9.96
C TYR A 128 14.74 -5.23 9.88
N ILE A 129 14.73 -6.23 8.98
CA ILE A 129 13.61 -7.18 8.85
C ILE A 129 13.42 -7.97 10.14
N LEU A 130 14.51 -8.45 10.75
CA LEU A 130 14.44 -9.19 12.02
C LEU A 130 13.93 -8.30 13.16
N SER A 131 14.45 -7.07 13.26
CA SER A 131 13.99 -6.08 14.25
C SER A 131 12.51 -5.75 14.09
N TYR A 132 12.06 -5.56 12.85
CA TYR A 132 10.65 -5.31 12.53
C TYR A 132 9.77 -6.50 12.94
N LYS A 133 10.15 -7.74 12.58
CA LYS A 133 9.38 -8.93 12.94
C LYS A 133 9.30 -9.15 14.47
N ALA A 134 10.32 -8.73 15.21
CA ALA A 134 10.33 -8.83 16.67
C ALA A 134 9.46 -7.76 17.35
N SER A 135 9.31 -6.58 16.73
CA SER A 135 8.60 -5.42 17.30
C SER A 135 7.19 -5.20 16.78
N ALA A 136 6.87 -5.75 15.60
CA ALA A 136 5.58 -5.56 14.97
C ALA A 136 4.45 -6.11 15.86
N SER A 137 3.67 -5.18 16.44
CA SER A 137 2.45 -5.56 17.14
C SER A 137 1.45 -6.14 16.14
N VAL A 138 0.85 -7.27 16.47
CA VAL A 138 -0.15 -7.95 15.62
C VAL A 138 -1.40 -7.07 15.39
N SER A 139 -1.61 -6.02 16.21
CA SER A 139 -2.78 -5.16 16.16
C SER A 139 -2.67 -3.98 15.18
N GLU A 140 -1.48 -3.54 14.79
CA GLU A 140 -1.33 -2.37 13.92
C GLU A 140 -1.37 -2.77 12.44
N ILE A 141 -2.22 -2.11 11.64
CA ILE A 141 -2.38 -2.41 10.20
C ILE A 141 -1.14 -2.01 9.39
N ALA A 142 -0.46 -0.94 9.82
CA ALA A 142 0.72 -0.40 9.14
C ALA A 142 1.78 0.04 10.16
N PRO A 143 2.42 -0.92 10.87
CA PRO A 143 3.44 -0.59 11.85
C PRO A 143 4.64 0.06 11.18
N PHE A 144 5.35 0.87 11.96
CA PHE A 144 6.55 1.55 11.50
C PHE A 144 7.68 0.55 11.23
N PHE A 145 8.24 0.60 10.03
CA PHE A 145 9.38 -0.21 9.64
C PHE A 145 10.64 0.66 9.58
N GLU A 146 11.32 0.74 10.72
CA GLU A 146 12.55 1.52 10.85
C GLU A 146 13.64 1.04 9.88
N GLY A 147 14.26 1.99 9.19
CA GLY A 147 15.35 1.72 8.24
C GLY A 147 14.92 1.15 6.89
N TYR A 148 13.65 0.78 6.71
CA TYR A 148 13.14 0.32 5.41
C TYR A 148 12.73 1.51 4.53
N LEU A 149 13.41 1.67 3.39
CA LEU A 149 13.11 2.72 2.41
C LEU A 149 12.18 2.25 1.29
N GLY A 150 12.18 0.95 0.98
CA GLY A 150 11.51 0.38 -0.18
C GLY A 150 12.15 -0.95 -0.60
N GLU A 151 11.74 -1.45 -1.75
CA GLU A 151 12.28 -2.67 -2.36
C GLU A 151 13.51 -2.35 -3.19
N SER A 152 14.52 -3.24 -3.17
CA SER A 152 15.72 -3.05 -3.99
C SER A 152 15.47 -3.48 -5.43
N THR A 153 15.84 -2.64 -6.40
CA THR A 153 15.80 -3.02 -7.82
C THR A 153 16.74 -4.17 -8.17
N SER A 154 17.73 -4.45 -7.31
CA SER A 154 18.67 -5.57 -7.50
C SER A 154 18.02 -6.93 -7.24
N ASP A 155 17.02 -6.99 -6.36
CA ASP A 155 16.27 -8.20 -6.04
C ASP A 155 15.17 -8.48 -7.09
N TYR A 156 14.80 -7.48 -7.89
CA TYR A 156 13.75 -7.56 -8.91
C TYR A 156 14.28 -7.05 -10.27
N PRO A 157 15.01 -7.89 -11.03
CA PRO A 157 15.58 -7.49 -12.32
C PRO A 157 14.54 -6.92 -13.28
N GLY A 158 14.86 -5.77 -13.88
CA GLY A 158 13.98 -5.08 -14.83
C GLY A 158 12.91 -4.19 -14.18
N ILE A 159 12.72 -4.27 -12.86
CA ILE A 159 11.80 -3.40 -12.13
C ILE A 159 12.54 -2.13 -11.68
N LYS A 160 11.90 -0.98 -11.87
CA LYS A 160 12.41 0.34 -11.49
C LYS A 160 11.27 1.19 -10.96
N GLN A 161 11.62 2.26 -10.23
CA GLN A 161 10.65 3.27 -9.84
C GLN A 161 10.07 3.94 -11.09
N LEU A 162 8.75 3.87 -11.25
CA LEU A 162 8.08 4.32 -12.46
C LEU A 162 7.90 5.83 -12.48
N ASN A 163 8.05 6.40 -13.68
CA ASN A 163 8.09 7.84 -13.94
C ASN A 163 7.20 8.30 -15.09
N SER A 164 6.72 7.37 -15.90
CA SER A 164 5.93 7.70 -17.08
C SER A 164 4.58 8.18 -16.61
N GLY A 165 4.40 9.51 -16.59
CA GLY A 165 3.07 10.10 -16.60
C GLY A 165 2.26 9.32 -17.61
N ILE A 166 1.12 8.79 -17.17
CA ILE A 166 0.29 7.87 -17.93
C ILE A 166 0.24 8.42 -19.35
N LYS A 167 0.99 7.80 -20.27
CA LYS A 167 0.71 8.01 -21.67
C LYS A 167 -0.62 7.31 -21.78
N TYR A 168 -1.70 8.09 -21.59
CA TYR A 168 -2.99 7.69 -22.09
C TYR A 168 -2.66 7.37 -23.54
N ARG A 169 -2.54 6.07 -23.86
CA ARG A 169 -2.81 5.64 -25.21
C ARG A 169 -4.20 6.18 -25.39
N LYS A 170 -4.30 7.33 -26.07
CA LYS A 170 -5.52 7.70 -26.73
C LYS A 170 -5.81 6.46 -27.55
N TYR A 171 -6.69 5.61 -27.04
CA TYR A 171 -7.46 4.76 -27.91
C TYR A 171 -8.10 5.78 -28.84
N HIS A 172 -7.53 5.91 -30.03
CA HIS A 172 -8.20 6.50 -31.17
C HIS A 172 -9.39 5.58 -31.44
N ASN A 173 -10.42 5.70 -30.60
CA ASN A 173 -11.78 5.44 -31.05
C ASN A 173 -12.14 6.71 -31.80
N GLU A 174 -11.99 6.65 -33.11
CA GLU A 174 -12.77 7.50 -33.98
C GLU A 174 -14.25 7.30 -33.62
N ASP A 175 -14.96 8.42 -33.45
CA ASP A 175 -16.42 8.53 -33.50
C ASP A 175 -17.31 7.98 -32.38
N HIS A 176 -17.03 8.27 -31.09
CA HIS A 176 -18.15 8.58 -30.19
C HIS A 176 -17.81 9.69 -29.19
N SER A 177 -18.33 10.88 -29.48
CA SER A 177 -18.40 12.03 -28.59
C SER A 177 -19.21 11.68 -27.33
N MET A 178 -18.54 11.21 -26.29
CA MET A 178 -19.02 11.37 -24.92
C MET A 178 -18.26 12.52 -24.28
N LYS A 179 -18.98 13.64 -24.11
CA LYS A 179 -18.52 14.80 -23.34
C LYS A 179 -18.29 14.34 -21.90
N PHE A 180 -17.02 14.21 -21.51
CA PHE A 180 -16.65 14.04 -20.11
C PHE A 180 -16.65 15.42 -19.43
N ASP A 181 -17.53 15.61 -18.45
CA ASP A 181 -17.55 16.81 -17.59
C ASP A 181 -16.48 16.66 -16.48
N PRO A 182 -15.44 17.52 -16.44
CA PRO A 182 -14.36 17.43 -15.45
C PRO A 182 -14.78 17.79 -14.01
N LYS A 183 -16.02 18.22 -13.78
CA LYS A 183 -16.46 18.73 -12.47
C LYS A 183 -16.76 17.67 -11.40
N HIS A 184 -16.74 16.38 -11.73
CA HIS A 184 -17.05 15.31 -10.78
C HIS A 184 -15.85 14.64 -10.08
N LEU A 185 -14.61 15.06 -10.35
CA LEU A 185 -13.41 14.48 -9.71
C LEU A 185 -12.94 15.19 -8.44
N PHE A 186 -13.54 16.34 -8.08
CA PHE A 186 -13.21 17.08 -6.86
C PHE A 186 -14.48 17.64 -6.18
N SER A 187 -15.31 16.76 -5.65
CA SER A 187 -16.35 17.14 -4.69
C SER A 187 -16.50 16.10 -3.60
N PHE A 188 -15.51 16.05 -2.70
CA PHE A 188 -15.67 15.49 -1.36
C PHE A 188 -14.94 16.41 -0.37
N ALA A 189 -15.51 17.60 -0.20
CA ALA A 189 -15.33 18.42 0.98
C ALA A 189 -16.72 18.89 1.39
N GLU A 190 -17.55 17.96 1.86
CA GLU A 190 -18.77 18.32 2.58
C GLU A 190 -18.50 18.25 4.08
N THR A 191 -18.53 19.43 4.66
CA THR A 191 -18.52 19.77 6.08
C THR A 191 -19.62 19.00 6.79
N LEU A 192 -19.27 18.05 7.65
CA LEU A 192 -20.23 17.45 8.58
C LEU A 192 -20.38 18.34 9.82
N PRO A 193 -21.62 18.62 10.28
CA PRO A 193 -21.85 19.34 11.51
C PRO A 193 -21.48 18.46 12.71
N PHE A 194 -20.57 18.97 13.52
CA PHE A 194 -20.16 18.38 14.78
C PHE A 194 -21.34 18.37 15.74
N SER A 195 -21.84 17.18 16.09
CA SER A 195 -22.87 16.99 17.11
C SER A 195 -22.17 16.83 18.45
N GLU A 196 -22.29 17.82 19.33
CA GLU A 196 -21.83 17.74 20.72
C GLU A 196 -22.68 16.72 21.49
N GLU A 197 -22.16 15.54 21.75
CA GLU A 197 -22.65 14.68 22.84
C GLU A 197 -21.97 15.12 24.14
N LYS A 198 -22.73 15.82 24.96
CA LYS A 198 -22.41 16.08 26.36
C LYS A 198 -22.52 14.78 27.15
N SER A 199 -21.39 14.16 27.49
CA SER A 199 -21.31 13.22 28.61
C SER A 199 -20.55 13.87 29.77
N SER A 200 -21.30 14.35 30.75
CA SER A 200 -20.79 14.79 32.05
C SER A 200 -20.63 13.58 32.97
N THR A 201 -19.41 13.28 33.42
CA THR A 201 -19.19 12.58 34.68
C THR A 201 -17.88 13.09 35.30
N PRO A 202 -17.90 13.56 36.57
CA PRO A 202 -16.75 14.19 37.21
C PRO A 202 -15.90 13.16 37.96
N CYS A 203 -14.58 13.20 37.77
CA CYS A 203 -13.63 12.58 38.69
C CYS A 203 -12.43 13.49 38.90
N SER A 204 -12.50 14.21 40.02
CA SER A 204 -11.45 14.42 41.03
C SER A 204 -10.04 14.82 40.59
N ASP A 205 -9.71 16.06 40.94
CA ASP A 205 -8.38 16.64 41.08
C ASP A 205 -7.40 15.76 41.84
N GLN A 206 -6.22 15.52 41.26
CA GLN A 206 -4.96 15.52 42.01
C GLN A 206 -3.86 16.18 41.17
N ASP A 207 -3.56 17.41 41.57
CA ASP A 207 -2.29 18.10 41.40
C ASP A 207 -1.13 17.19 41.79
N LEU A 208 -0.18 16.94 40.88
CA LEU A 208 1.24 16.93 41.21
C LEU A 208 2.05 17.43 40.00
N SER A 209 2.46 18.68 40.14
CA SER A 209 3.59 19.28 39.46
C SER A 209 4.83 18.39 39.55
N LEU A 210 5.62 18.34 38.47
CA LEU A 210 7.09 18.25 38.45
C LEU A 210 7.59 18.23 36.99
N SER A 211 7.93 19.40 36.46
CA SER A 211 9.11 19.55 35.60
C SER A 211 10.35 19.61 36.51
N PRO A 212 11.62 19.40 36.06
CA PRO A 212 12.14 19.52 34.69
C PRO A 212 13.22 18.47 34.30
N ASN A 213 13.68 18.45 33.04
CA ASN A 213 15.11 18.57 32.75
C ASN A 213 15.44 18.70 31.25
N LYS A 214 15.95 19.88 30.90
CA LYS A 214 16.68 20.16 29.66
C LYS A 214 18.00 19.38 29.68
N ARG A 215 18.19 18.42 28.78
CA ARG A 215 19.52 17.86 28.48
C ARG A 215 20.16 18.63 27.33
N ARG A 216 21.19 19.38 27.70
CA ARG A 216 22.20 20.04 26.88
C ARG A 216 22.98 18.97 26.11
N TRP A 217 22.96 19.03 24.77
CA TRP A 217 23.94 18.32 23.95
C TRP A 217 25.18 19.22 23.83
N ASN A 218 26.31 18.70 24.29
CA ASN A 218 27.62 19.30 24.10
C ASN A 218 28.30 18.62 22.90
N ASP A 219 28.83 19.44 22.01
CA ASP A 219 29.81 19.08 20.99
C ASP A 219 31.08 18.51 21.62
N GLY A 220 31.62 17.47 20.99
CA GLY A 220 32.88 16.83 21.35
C GLY A 220 33.53 16.24 20.11
N THR A 221 34.48 17.01 19.57
CA THR A 221 35.36 16.75 18.43
C THR A 221 36.43 15.69 18.71
N SER A 222 37.13 15.25 17.66
CA SER A 222 38.36 14.42 17.62
C SER A 222 38.13 12.89 17.67
N SER A 223 38.89 12.02 17.01
CA SER A 223 39.92 12.09 15.96
C SER A 223 40.30 10.63 15.64
N ASP A 224 40.68 10.38 14.39
CA ASP A 224 41.57 9.34 13.85
C ASP A 224 41.96 8.13 14.72
N GLN A 225 41.77 6.91 14.17
CA GLN A 225 42.88 5.95 13.98
C GLN A 225 42.50 4.72 13.12
N ASP A 226 43.49 4.31 12.33
CA ASP A 226 43.58 3.24 11.34
C ASP A 226 43.65 1.79 11.89
N VAL A 227 43.04 0.83 11.15
CA VAL A 227 43.55 -0.51 10.67
C VAL A 227 44.05 -1.55 11.73
N PRO A 228 44.07 -2.92 11.54
CA PRO A 228 43.74 -3.80 10.40
C PRO A 228 42.80 -5.01 10.66
N THR A 229 42.38 -5.60 9.53
CA THR A 229 41.88 -6.97 9.27
C THR A 229 42.62 -8.11 9.99
N PRO A 230 41.94 -9.25 10.24
CA PRO A 230 42.35 -10.47 9.54
C PRO A 230 41.22 -11.42 9.09
N SER A 231 41.61 -12.23 8.11
CA SER A 231 40.91 -13.34 7.45
C SER A 231 40.55 -14.51 8.38
N LYS A 232 39.46 -15.25 8.04
CA LYS A 232 39.38 -16.72 8.23
C LYS A 232 38.22 -17.36 7.45
N LYS A 233 38.61 -18.43 6.73
CA LYS A 233 37.81 -19.43 6.02
C LYS A 233 36.91 -20.22 7.00
N ARG A 234 35.73 -20.71 6.58
CA ARG A 234 35.28 -22.10 6.84
C ARG A 234 33.92 -22.49 6.23
N HIS A 235 33.97 -23.62 5.53
CA HIS A 235 33.00 -24.73 5.35
C HIS A 235 31.53 -24.52 4.94
N LYS A 236 31.27 -24.98 3.71
CA LYS A 236 30.12 -25.78 3.25
C LYS A 236 29.58 -26.76 4.31
N LYS A 237 28.26 -26.78 4.49
CA LYS A 237 27.50 -28.00 4.78
C LYS A 237 26.08 -27.89 4.21
N THR A 238 25.83 -28.75 3.23
CA THR A 238 24.54 -29.08 2.62
C THR A 238 23.71 -29.89 3.61
N VAL A 239 22.46 -29.52 3.86
CA VAL A 239 21.46 -30.38 4.49
C VAL A 239 20.18 -30.30 3.66
N SER A 240 19.82 -31.45 3.11
CA SER A 240 18.58 -31.74 2.39
C SER A 240 17.57 -32.26 3.40
N THR A 241 16.36 -31.69 3.42
CA THR A 241 15.24 -32.23 4.20
C THR A 241 13.97 -32.18 3.37
N SER A 242 13.50 -33.36 2.98
CA SER A 242 12.25 -33.58 2.26
C SER A 242 11.06 -33.55 3.23
N CYS A 243 9.94 -32.95 2.84
CA CYS A 243 8.68 -33.09 3.56
C CYS A 243 7.58 -33.54 2.59
N GLN A 244 6.87 -34.58 3.02
CA GLN A 244 5.91 -35.38 2.28
C GLN A 244 4.54 -34.69 2.16
N ALA A 245 3.86 -35.01 1.07
CA ALA A 245 2.49 -34.62 0.78
C ALA A 245 1.49 -35.40 1.66
N VAL A 246 0.48 -34.70 2.17
CA VAL A 246 -0.68 -35.32 2.81
C VAL A 246 -1.94 -34.82 2.11
N SER A 247 -2.58 -35.72 1.37
CA SER A 247 -3.89 -35.55 0.77
C SER A 247 -4.97 -35.87 1.81
N HIS A 248 -5.90 -34.95 2.06
CA HIS A 248 -7.12 -35.25 2.81
C HIS A 248 -8.37 -34.97 1.97
N SER A 249 -9.26 -35.94 2.07
CA SER A 249 -10.40 -36.27 1.22
C SER A 249 -11.62 -35.41 1.54
N LEU A 250 -12.34 -35.02 0.50
CA LEU A 250 -13.66 -34.39 0.51
C LEU A 250 -14.72 -35.37 1.04
N GLN A 251 -15.61 -34.90 1.92
CA GLN A 251 -16.88 -35.57 2.21
C GLN A 251 -18.04 -34.57 2.16
N ASP A 252 -19.09 -35.04 1.50
CA ASP A 252 -20.31 -34.36 1.09
C ASP A 252 -21.19 -33.88 2.24
N LEU A 253 -21.82 -32.72 2.06
CA LEU A 253 -22.89 -32.21 2.93
C LEU A 253 -24.18 -31.97 2.12
N PRO A 254 -25.36 -32.19 2.75
CA PRO A 254 -26.65 -32.26 2.09
C PRO A 254 -27.21 -30.88 1.68
N PRO A 255 -28.13 -30.82 0.69
CA PRO A 255 -28.63 -29.56 0.15
C PRO A 255 -29.66 -28.93 1.08
N THR A 256 -29.21 -27.98 1.89
CA THR A 256 -30.08 -26.98 2.53
C THR A 256 -30.58 -26.02 1.48
N GLY A 257 -31.89 -26.05 1.20
CA GLY A 257 -32.58 -25.08 0.36
C GLY A 257 -32.56 -23.70 1.02
N PHE A 258 -31.55 -22.89 0.68
CA PHE A 258 -31.49 -21.49 1.06
C PHE A 258 -32.34 -20.67 0.10
N ASP A 259 -33.23 -19.86 0.65
CA ASP A 259 -34.03 -18.89 -0.09
C ASP A 259 -33.12 -17.78 -0.63
N VAL A 260 -32.65 -17.97 -1.87
CA VAL A 260 -31.63 -17.13 -2.54
C VAL A 260 -32.11 -15.68 -2.72
N GLY A 261 -33.43 -15.43 -2.66
CA GLY A 261 -34.01 -14.11 -2.90
C GLY A 261 -33.70 -13.08 -1.81
N SER A 262 -33.61 -13.47 -0.54
CA SER A 262 -33.43 -12.50 0.56
C SER A 262 -32.02 -11.92 0.62
N SER A 263 -31.01 -12.74 0.30
CA SER A 263 -29.60 -12.37 0.43
C SER A 263 -29.18 -11.34 -0.63
N GLN A 264 -29.75 -11.41 -1.84
CA GLN A 264 -29.40 -10.51 -2.93
C GLN A 264 -29.77 -9.05 -2.64
N ASN A 265 -30.97 -8.82 -2.10
CA ASN A 265 -31.44 -7.47 -1.73
C ASN A 265 -30.60 -6.87 -0.60
N GLN A 266 -30.14 -7.69 0.34
CA GLN A 266 -29.28 -7.24 1.43
C GLN A 266 -27.94 -6.69 0.91
N TYR A 267 -27.32 -7.33 -0.09
CA TYR A 267 -26.08 -6.85 -0.67
C TYR A 267 -26.26 -5.57 -1.50
N LEU A 268 -27.38 -5.44 -2.21
CA LEU A 268 -27.69 -4.21 -2.95
C LEU A 268 -27.90 -3.01 -1.99
N GLU A 269 -28.56 -3.22 -0.85
CA GLU A 269 -28.73 -2.18 0.18
C GLU A 269 -27.41 -1.84 0.91
N GLN A 270 -26.48 -2.78 1.05
CA GLN A 270 -25.11 -2.48 1.51
C GLN A 270 -24.38 -1.58 0.51
N LEU A 271 -24.39 -1.93 -0.77
CA LEU A 271 -23.75 -1.13 -1.82
C LEU A 271 -24.34 0.29 -1.92
N LYS A 272 -25.67 0.45 -1.77
CA LYS A 272 -26.33 1.77 -1.75
C LYS A 272 -25.86 2.66 -0.60
N ARG A 273 -25.54 2.06 0.55
CA ARG A 273 -25.01 2.78 1.73
C ARG A 273 -23.51 3.10 1.61
N GLY A 274 -22.85 2.64 0.54
CA GLY A 274 -21.41 2.79 0.36
C GLY A 274 -20.59 1.75 1.13
N ASP A 275 -21.25 0.74 1.72
CA ASP A 275 -20.58 -0.40 2.31
C ASP A 275 -20.04 -1.29 1.18
N GLY A 276 -18.77 -1.67 1.26
CA GLY A 276 -18.16 -2.59 0.30
C GLY A 276 -18.56 -4.03 0.57
N LEU A 277 -18.72 -4.84 -0.47
CA LEU A 277 -18.91 -6.28 -0.35
C LEU A 277 -17.56 -7.00 -0.23
N THR A 278 -17.55 -8.11 0.49
CA THR A 278 -16.46 -9.08 0.40
C THR A 278 -16.46 -9.75 -0.98
N ARG A 279 -15.35 -10.41 -1.32
CA ARG A 279 -15.20 -11.10 -2.61
C ARG A 279 -16.26 -12.18 -2.80
N LEU A 280 -16.50 -13.00 -1.77
CA LEU A 280 -17.49 -14.08 -1.81
C LEU A 280 -18.92 -13.55 -1.95
N GLU A 281 -19.25 -12.44 -1.26
CA GLU A 281 -20.56 -11.80 -1.38
C GLU A 281 -20.75 -11.22 -2.79
N TYR A 282 -19.72 -10.60 -3.36
CA TYR A 282 -19.75 -10.12 -4.74
C TYR A 282 -19.91 -11.27 -5.74
N GLU A 283 -19.12 -12.33 -5.61
CA GLU A 283 -19.22 -13.54 -6.45
C GLU A 283 -20.59 -14.24 -6.31
N SER A 284 -21.26 -14.10 -5.17
CA SER A 284 -22.65 -14.57 -4.98
C SER A 284 -23.72 -13.63 -5.53
N LEU A 285 -23.39 -12.35 -5.75
CA LEU A 285 -24.31 -11.32 -6.19
C LEU A 285 -24.41 -11.25 -7.73
N VAL A 286 -23.31 -11.53 -8.42
CA VAL A 286 -23.20 -11.44 -9.89
C VAL A 286 -22.76 -12.75 -10.52
N GLU A 287 -23.32 -13.05 -11.69
CA GLU A 287 -22.98 -14.21 -12.53
C GLU A 287 -22.49 -13.72 -13.89
N LEU A 288 -21.58 -14.48 -14.52
CA LEU A 288 -21.07 -14.20 -15.86
C LEU A 288 -21.99 -14.83 -16.90
N CYS A 289 -22.35 -14.10 -17.95
CA CYS A 289 -22.99 -14.69 -19.12
C CYS A 289 -21.94 -15.40 -19.98
N ASP A 290 -22.06 -16.71 -20.16
CA ASP A 290 -21.11 -17.52 -20.96
C ASP A 290 -21.00 -17.08 -22.42
N ASN A 291 -22.04 -16.43 -22.96
CA ASN A 291 -22.06 -15.99 -24.34
C ASN A 291 -21.30 -14.66 -24.53
N CYS A 292 -21.73 -13.59 -23.85
CA CYS A 292 -21.13 -12.26 -24.02
C CYS A 292 -20.01 -11.91 -23.03
N ASN A 293 -19.70 -12.79 -22.07
CA ASN A 293 -18.70 -12.61 -21.01
C ASN A 293 -18.91 -11.32 -20.17
N ARG A 294 -20.16 -10.89 -19.99
CA ARG A 294 -20.51 -9.75 -19.11
C ARG A 294 -21.09 -10.26 -17.79
N TYR A 295 -20.85 -9.52 -16.72
CA TYR A 295 -21.41 -9.80 -15.40
C TYR A 295 -22.80 -9.19 -15.25
N PHE A 296 -23.73 -9.96 -14.70
CA PHE A 296 -25.10 -9.55 -14.44
C PHE A 296 -25.50 -9.95 -13.02
N LEU A 297 -26.42 -9.20 -12.42
CA LEU A 297 -27.16 -9.71 -11.27
C LEU A 297 -27.90 -10.98 -11.68
N VAL A 298 -27.97 -11.97 -10.80
CA VAL A 298 -28.57 -13.30 -11.09
C VAL A 298 -29.95 -13.19 -11.77
N GLN A 299 -30.82 -12.28 -11.31
CA GLN A 299 -32.14 -12.06 -11.91
C GLN A 299 -32.07 -11.41 -13.31
N ALA A 300 -31.16 -10.45 -13.50
CA ALA A 300 -30.96 -9.77 -14.77
C ALA A 300 -30.33 -10.70 -15.82
N LEU A 301 -29.47 -11.62 -15.39
CA LEU A 301 -28.87 -12.62 -16.27
C LEU A 301 -29.94 -13.49 -16.93
N ARG A 302 -30.93 -13.95 -16.16
CA ARG A 302 -32.03 -14.79 -16.65
C ARG A 302 -32.83 -14.10 -17.75
N SER A 303 -33.07 -12.79 -17.63
CA SER A 303 -33.73 -11.99 -18.65
C SER A 303 -32.82 -11.66 -19.84
N HIS A 304 -31.50 -11.61 -19.61
CA HIS A 304 -30.52 -11.32 -20.64
C HIS A 304 -30.29 -12.51 -21.59
N ILE A 305 -30.16 -13.73 -21.05
CA ILE A 305 -29.81 -14.95 -21.80
C ILE A 305 -30.63 -15.10 -23.11
N PRO A 306 -31.98 -14.94 -23.13
CA PRO A 306 -32.77 -15.10 -24.35
C PRO A 306 -32.48 -14.05 -25.43
N THR A 307 -32.02 -12.86 -25.03
CA THR A 307 -31.68 -11.74 -25.92
C THR A 307 -30.21 -11.66 -26.27
N CYS A 308 -29.38 -12.49 -25.63
CA CYS A 308 -27.95 -12.52 -25.82
C CYS A 308 -27.62 -13.25 -27.13
N SER A 309 -27.56 -12.51 -28.23
CA SER A 309 -27.05 -12.99 -29.51
C SER A 309 -25.52 -13.04 -29.48
N HIS A 310 -24.92 -14.16 -29.91
CA HIS A 310 -23.47 -14.26 -30.16
C HIS A 310 -23.03 -13.11 -31.06
N GLN A 311 -22.25 -12.17 -30.51
CA GLN A 311 -21.46 -11.22 -31.30
C GLN A 311 -20.06 -11.81 -31.49
#